data_AF-A0AB38B2J3-F1
#
_entry.id   AF-A0AB38B2J3-F1
#
_cell.length_a   1.000
_cell.length_b   1.000
_cell.length_c   1.000
_cell.angle_alpha   90.00
_cell.angle_beta   90.00
_cell.angle_gamma   90.00
#
_symmetry.space_group_name_H-M   'P 1'
#
loop_
_entity.id
_entity.type
_entity.pdbx_description
1 polymer ?
#
loop_
_entity_poly.entity_id
_entity_poly.type
_entity_poly.pdbx_seq_one_letter_code
_entity_poly.pdbx_strand_id
1 'polypeptide(L)'
;MEPETTDRPPRPTGRRSGQHTTAPPASVPPPLTCLPLGEQPQRRLPQLFLGLTLYGFSLSLMVRASLGVNPWSVLYEGLEHRTALSFGTISAVLGVLVLLLWIPLKQRPTFGTVANIVVLAYSSDLGLALLPQHLGLPARAGLLVGGVLLNGLSVAVYVGARFGPGPRDGLITGASTATGRSLRLVRTLVELTVLAVGWLLGGTVGVGTVLYALAVGPLTQFFLPWFVYRSGTGCGGRGVRGGGCGGGSSASSAAPGHALKSRPDGML
;
A
#
# COMPACT_ATOMS: atom_id res chain seq x y z
N MET A 1 26.03 70.45 -41.12
CA MET A 1 24.70 69.83 -41.01
C MET A 1 24.92 68.32 -41.08
N GLU A 2 24.24 67.62 -40.19
CA GLU A 2 24.51 66.30 -39.57
C GLU A 2 25.02 65.12 -40.42
N PRO A 3 25.75 64.17 -39.78
CA PRO A 3 25.91 62.79 -40.23
C PRO A 3 24.81 61.88 -39.66
N GLU A 4 24.10 61.15 -40.53
CA GLU A 4 23.07 60.18 -40.13
C GLU A 4 23.75 58.85 -39.72
N THR A 5 23.86 58.62 -38.40
CA THR A 5 24.35 57.36 -37.85
C THR A 5 23.14 56.53 -37.41
N THR A 6 22.80 55.49 -38.18
CA THR A 6 21.69 54.59 -37.87
C THR A 6 22.08 53.66 -36.71
N ASP A 7 21.58 53.96 -35.51
CA ASP A 7 21.69 53.12 -34.32
C ASP A 7 20.66 51.97 -34.39
N ARG A 8 21.14 50.72 -34.42
CA ARG A 8 20.30 49.51 -34.30
C ARG A 8 20.44 48.95 -32.88
N PRO A 9 19.35 48.67 -32.16
CA PRO A 9 19.45 48.06 -30.85
C PRO A 9 19.86 46.57 -30.95
N PRO A 10 20.62 46.04 -29.98
CA PRO A 10 21.05 44.65 -29.98
C PRO A 10 19.88 43.70 -29.69
N ARG A 11 19.79 42.60 -30.44
CA ARG A 11 18.81 41.52 -30.22
C ARG A 11 19.10 40.81 -28.88
N PRO A 12 18.07 40.54 -28.05
CA PRO A 12 18.26 39.70 -26.88
C PRO A 12 18.49 38.24 -27.33
N THR A 13 19.70 37.74 -27.08
CA THR A 13 20.05 36.32 -27.21
C THR A 13 19.39 35.54 -26.09
N GLY A 14 18.12 35.18 -26.28
CA GLY A 14 17.38 34.27 -25.42
C GLY A 14 18.01 32.88 -25.46
N ARG A 15 18.94 32.61 -24.54
CA ARG A 15 19.47 31.29 -24.25
C ARG A 15 18.31 30.46 -23.67
N ARG A 16 17.62 29.70 -24.52
CA ARG A 16 16.71 28.63 -24.06
C ARG A 16 17.58 27.57 -23.38
N SER A 17 17.75 27.70 -22.07
CA SER A 17 18.17 26.58 -21.23
C SER A 17 17.12 25.50 -21.40
N GLY A 18 17.43 24.49 -22.21
CA GLY A 18 16.66 23.27 -22.30
C GLY A 18 16.60 22.66 -20.90
N GLN A 19 15.47 22.84 -20.24
CA GLN A 19 15.08 21.95 -19.15
C GLN A 19 14.87 20.59 -19.82
N HIS A 20 15.94 19.81 -19.86
CA HIS A 20 15.81 18.37 -19.88
C HIS A 20 15.06 18.00 -18.60
N THR A 21 13.73 17.99 -18.68
CA THR A 21 12.91 17.20 -17.77
C THR A 21 13.32 15.76 -18.04
N THR A 22 14.36 15.31 -17.34
CA THR A 22 14.74 13.91 -17.31
C THR A 22 13.52 13.18 -16.80
N ALA A 23 12.84 12.48 -17.71
CA ALA A 23 11.84 11.50 -17.34
C ALA A 23 12.49 10.60 -16.27
N PRO A 24 11.81 10.33 -15.14
CA PRO A 24 12.37 9.47 -14.12
C PRO A 24 12.79 8.14 -14.78
N PRO A 25 13.95 7.57 -14.42
CA PRO A 25 14.43 6.35 -15.02
C PRO A 25 13.35 5.27 -14.92
N ALA A 26 13.11 4.55 -16.01
CA ALA A 26 12.06 3.54 -16.18
C ALA A 26 12.17 2.33 -15.20
N SER A 27 13.11 2.38 -14.26
CA SER A 27 13.42 1.35 -13.27
C SER A 27 12.80 1.57 -11.89
N VAL A 28 12.24 2.75 -11.60
CA VAL A 28 11.58 2.97 -10.30
C VAL A 28 10.17 2.35 -10.35
N PRO A 29 9.88 1.31 -9.54
CA PRO A 29 8.54 0.78 -9.47
C PRO A 29 7.60 1.92 -9.07
N PRO A 30 6.47 2.12 -9.78
CA PRO A 30 5.51 3.15 -9.40
C PRO A 30 5.13 2.95 -7.93
N PRO A 31 5.07 4.04 -7.14
CA PRO A 31 4.81 3.93 -5.72
C PRO A 31 3.45 3.27 -5.50
N LEU A 32 3.40 2.24 -4.66
CA LEU A 32 2.17 1.48 -4.30
C LEU A 32 1.22 2.29 -3.41
N THR A 33 1.27 3.62 -3.53
CA THR A 33 0.42 4.55 -2.78
C THR A 33 -1.03 4.31 -3.16
N CYS A 34 -1.91 4.38 -2.17
CA CYS A 34 -3.35 4.26 -2.36
C CYS A 34 -3.85 5.35 -3.30
N LEU A 35 -4.73 4.98 -4.23
CA LEU A 35 -5.43 5.93 -5.10
C LEU A 35 -6.89 6.10 -4.66
N PRO A 36 -7.51 7.27 -4.94
CA PRO A 36 -8.91 7.51 -4.63
C PRO A 36 -9.84 6.44 -5.20
N LEU A 37 -10.97 6.23 -4.52
CA LEU A 37 -11.99 5.25 -4.93
C LEU A 37 -12.59 5.54 -6.31
N GLY A 38 -12.71 6.83 -6.66
CA GLY A 38 -13.30 7.28 -7.92
C GLY A 38 -12.42 7.12 -9.16
N GLU A 39 -11.13 6.76 -9.00
CA GLU A 39 -10.24 6.61 -10.15
C GLU A 39 -10.39 5.21 -10.78
N GLN A 40 -11.13 5.13 -11.89
CA GLN A 40 -11.43 3.90 -12.65
C GLN A 40 -11.91 2.70 -11.81
N PRO A 41 -12.99 2.85 -11.01
CA PRO A 41 -13.49 1.81 -10.13
C PRO A 41 -13.89 0.53 -10.90
N GLN A 42 -14.45 0.67 -12.10
CA GLN A 42 -14.87 -0.44 -12.96
C GLN A 42 -13.76 -1.44 -13.31
N ARG A 43 -12.50 -1.01 -13.36
CA ARG A 43 -11.37 -1.92 -13.63
C ARG A 43 -10.73 -2.41 -12.34
N ARG A 44 -10.59 -1.52 -11.35
CA ARG A 44 -9.82 -1.80 -10.14
C ARG A 44 -10.62 -2.60 -9.11
N LEU A 45 -11.94 -2.41 -9.00
CA LEU A 45 -12.77 -3.13 -8.03
C LEU A 45 -12.82 -4.63 -8.34
N PRO A 46 -13.12 -5.06 -9.59
CA PRO A 46 -13.03 -6.47 -9.94
C PRO A 46 -11.64 -7.05 -9.70
N GLN A 47 -10.58 -6.27 -10.00
CA GLN A 47 -9.21 -6.67 -9.74
C GLN A 47 -8.94 -6.88 -8.24
N LEU A 48 -9.41 -5.99 -7.37
CA LEU A 48 -9.29 -6.14 -5.92
C LEU A 48 -9.99 -7.41 -5.45
N PHE A 49 -11.28 -7.57 -5.76
CA PHE A 49 -12.05 -8.72 -5.29
C PHE A 49 -11.52 -10.03 -5.85
N LEU A 50 -11.14 -10.08 -7.13
CA LEU A 50 -10.50 -11.25 -7.72
C LEU A 50 -9.21 -11.59 -6.98
N GLY A 51 -8.33 -10.60 -6.77
CA GLY A 51 -7.08 -10.82 -6.04
C GLY A 51 -7.31 -11.32 -4.62
N LEU A 52 -8.27 -10.75 -3.89
CA LEU A 52 -8.61 -11.17 -2.53
C LEU A 52 -9.22 -12.58 -2.47
N THR A 53 -10.10 -12.92 -3.41
CA THR A 53 -10.66 -14.27 -3.52
C THR A 53 -9.57 -15.29 -3.80
N LEU A 54 -8.69 -15.02 -4.77
CA LEU A 54 -7.55 -15.90 -5.07
C LEU A 54 -6.60 -16.03 -3.87
N TYR A 55 -6.42 -14.95 -3.09
CA TYR A 55 -5.63 -15.00 -1.87
C TYR A 55 -6.28 -15.95 -0.86
N GLY A 56 -7.57 -15.78 -0.53
CA GLY A 56 -8.24 -16.66 0.43
C GLY A 56 -8.19 -18.12 0.00
N PHE A 57 -8.42 -18.38 -1.28
CA PHE A 57 -8.30 -19.73 -1.84
C PHE A 57 -6.87 -20.27 -1.74
N SER A 58 -5.85 -19.47 -2.03
CA SER A 58 -4.44 -19.89 -1.86
C SER A 58 -4.11 -20.32 -0.44
N LEU A 59 -4.68 -19.64 0.57
CA LEU A 59 -4.52 -20.02 1.98
C LEU A 59 -5.17 -21.38 2.24
N SER A 60 -6.36 -21.63 1.70
CA SER A 60 -7.02 -22.93 1.85
C SER A 60 -6.20 -24.08 1.25
N LEU A 61 -5.56 -23.88 0.09
CA LEU A 61 -4.67 -24.87 -0.53
C LEU A 61 -3.48 -25.18 0.37
N MET A 62 -2.83 -24.13 0.90
CA MET A 62 -1.69 -24.27 1.80
C MET A 62 -2.06 -24.96 3.12
N VAL A 63 -3.21 -24.60 3.70
CA VAL A 63 -3.73 -25.24 4.91
C VAL A 63 -4.01 -26.72 4.65
N ARG A 64 -4.66 -27.05 3.53
CA ARG A 64 -4.99 -28.44 3.19
C ARG A 64 -3.76 -29.28 2.85
N ALA A 65 -2.73 -28.65 2.27
CA ALA A 65 -1.44 -29.31 2.06
C ALA A 65 -0.82 -29.80 3.37
N SER A 66 -1.05 -29.12 4.51
CA SER A 66 -0.61 -29.55 5.85
C SER A 66 0.88 -29.95 5.94
N LEU A 67 1.74 -29.37 5.10
CA LEU A 67 3.19 -29.62 5.06
C LEU A 67 3.99 -28.56 5.83
N GLY A 68 3.32 -27.86 6.75
CA GLY A 68 3.82 -26.69 7.47
C GLY A 68 2.79 -25.57 7.48
N VAL A 69 2.92 -24.66 8.44
CA VAL A 69 2.06 -23.48 8.56
C VAL A 69 2.75 -22.24 7.98
N ASN A 70 2.02 -21.16 7.71
CA ASN A 70 2.67 -19.92 7.27
C ASN A 70 3.48 -19.30 8.45
N PRO A 71 4.53 -18.49 8.18
CA PRO A 71 5.40 -17.93 9.23
C PRO A 71 4.69 -17.26 10.39
N TRP A 72 3.60 -16.53 10.12
CA TRP A 72 2.84 -15.83 11.15
C TRP A 72 2.09 -16.80 12.06
N SER A 73 1.57 -17.89 11.52
CA SER A 73 1.00 -18.97 12.34
C SER A 73 2.05 -19.63 13.23
N VAL A 74 3.31 -19.78 12.79
CA VAL A 74 4.40 -20.27 13.66
C VAL A 74 4.61 -19.31 14.84
N LEU A 75 4.56 -18.00 14.58
CA LEU A 75 4.66 -17.01 15.66
C LEU A 75 3.47 -17.10 16.62
N TYR A 76 2.26 -17.25 16.11
CA TYR A 76 1.06 -17.36 16.94
C TYR A 76 1.11 -18.61 17.83
N GLU A 77 1.46 -19.75 17.26
CA GLU A 77 1.66 -21.03 17.97
C GLU A 77 2.79 -20.93 19.00
N GLY A 78 3.93 -20.34 18.63
CA GLY A 78 5.05 -20.13 19.54
C GLY A 78 4.67 -19.26 20.75
N LEU A 79 3.86 -18.22 20.56
CA LEU A 79 3.35 -17.39 21.65
C LEU A 79 2.28 -18.10 22.48
N GLU A 80 1.47 -18.95 21.88
CA GLU A 80 0.47 -19.78 22.58
C GLU A 80 1.15 -20.74 23.55
N HIS A 81 2.30 -21.32 23.17
CA HIS A 81 3.10 -22.15 24.07
C HIS A 81 3.73 -21.40 25.26
N ARG A 82 3.78 -20.05 25.20
CA ARG A 82 4.43 -19.21 26.22
C ARG A 82 3.45 -18.36 27.01
N THR A 83 2.17 -18.37 26.65
CA THR A 83 1.13 -17.54 27.27
C THR A 83 -0.11 -18.38 27.57
N ALA A 84 -1.00 -17.89 28.43
CA ALA A 84 -2.30 -18.53 28.65
C ALA A 84 -3.35 -18.09 27.61
N LEU A 85 -2.93 -17.42 26.54
CA LEU A 85 -3.81 -16.85 25.52
C LEU A 85 -4.04 -17.86 24.40
N SER A 86 -5.27 -17.88 23.88
CA SER A 86 -5.59 -18.71 22.72
C SER A 86 -4.91 -18.20 21.45
N PHE A 87 -4.68 -19.10 20.49
CA PHE A 87 -4.23 -18.76 19.13
C PHE A 87 -4.99 -17.56 18.51
N GLY A 88 -6.32 -17.55 18.63
CA GLY A 88 -7.18 -16.49 18.10
C GLY A 88 -6.93 -15.14 18.77
N THR A 89 -6.78 -15.13 20.10
CA THR A 89 -6.46 -13.92 20.87
C THR A 89 -5.09 -13.36 20.48
N ILE A 90 -4.07 -14.22 20.35
CA ILE A 90 -2.73 -13.83 19.92
C ILE A 90 -2.75 -13.25 18.51
N SER A 91 -3.47 -13.89 17.59
CA SER A 91 -3.62 -13.40 16.22
C SER A 91 -4.27 -12.01 16.17
N ALA A 92 -5.31 -11.77 16.98
CA ALA A 92 -5.97 -10.47 17.09
C ALA A 92 -5.03 -9.40 17.67
N VAL A 93 -4.33 -9.70 18.77
CA VAL A 93 -3.37 -8.79 19.40
C VAL A 93 -2.24 -8.42 18.43
N LEU A 94 -1.65 -9.40 17.75
CA LEU A 94 -0.61 -9.13 16.75
C LEU A 94 -1.16 -8.38 15.54
N GLY A 95 -2.40 -8.64 15.12
CA GLY A 95 -3.08 -7.87 14.09
C GLY A 95 -3.21 -6.38 14.46
N VAL A 96 -3.59 -6.09 15.71
CA VAL A 96 -3.62 -4.72 16.24
C VAL A 96 -2.21 -4.13 16.29
N LEU A 97 -1.21 -4.87 16.75
CA LEU A 97 0.18 -4.40 16.78
C LEU A 97 0.70 -4.05 15.38
N VAL A 98 0.38 -4.88 14.37
CA VAL A 98 0.71 -4.60 12.96
C VAL A 98 0.03 -3.34 12.47
N LEU A 99 -1.23 -3.09 12.84
CA LEU A 99 -1.92 -1.84 12.53
C LEU A 99 -1.30 -0.64 13.27
N LEU A 100 -0.86 -0.80 14.52
CA LEU A 100 -0.15 0.26 15.26
C LEU A 100 1.21 0.58 14.62
N LEU A 101 1.90 -0.42 14.10
CA LEU A 101 3.11 -0.24 13.31
C LEU A 101 2.85 0.62 12.06
N TRP A 102 1.62 0.76 11.57
CA TRP A 102 1.34 1.68 10.45
C TRP A 102 1.46 3.16 10.81
N ILE A 103 1.36 3.53 12.10
CA ILE A 103 1.43 4.91 12.58
C ILE A 103 2.78 5.57 12.19
N PRO A 104 3.96 5.00 12.52
CA PRO A 104 5.23 5.56 12.05
C PRO A 104 5.38 5.50 10.53
N LEU A 105 4.73 4.54 9.87
CA LEU A 105 4.71 4.41 8.42
C LEU A 105 3.74 5.38 7.71
N LYS A 106 2.99 6.20 8.47
CA LYS A 106 2.00 7.17 7.97
C LYS A 106 0.98 6.54 7.01
N GLN A 107 0.67 5.26 7.17
CA GLN A 107 -0.35 4.57 6.39
C GLN A 107 -1.70 4.66 7.10
N ARG A 108 -2.77 4.89 6.33
CA ARG A 108 -4.13 4.90 6.84
C ARG A 108 -4.88 3.68 6.31
N PRO A 109 -5.63 2.96 7.14
CA PRO A 109 -6.57 1.95 6.67
C PRO A 109 -7.55 2.55 5.67
N THR A 110 -7.81 1.82 4.60
CA THR A 110 -8.73 2.22 3.54
C THR A 110 -9.75 1.10 3.30
N PHE A 111 -10.66 1.33 2.34
CA PHE A 111 -11.63 0.32 1.90
C PHE A 111 -10.98 -1.04 1.57
N GLY A 112 -9.82 -1.03 0.90
CA GLY A 112 -9.10 -2.26 0.56
C GLY A 112 -8.66 -3.08 1.78
N THR A 113 -8.33 -2.43 2.90
CA THR A 113 -7.94 -3.11 4.14
C THR A 113 -9.11 -3.88 4.76
N VAL A 114 -10.30 -3.26 4.80
CA VAL A 114 -11.51 -3.92 5.32
C VAL A 114 -11.98 -5.02 4.38
N ALA A 115 -12.02 -4.75 3.07
CA ALA A 115 -12.37 -5.74 2.06
C ALA A 115 -11.42 -6.94 2.12
N ASN A 116 -10.11 -6.71 2.33
CA ASN A 116 -9.14 -7.78 2.49
C ASN A 116 -9.51 -8.69 3.65
N ILE A 117 -9.78 -8.17 4.84
CA ILE A 117 -10.13 -8.98 6.02
C ILE A 117 -11.37 -9.85 5.73
N VAL A 118 -12.44 -9.25 5.21
CA VAL A 118 -13.74 -9.95 5.01
C VAL A 118 -13.66 -10.98 3.89
N VAL A 119 -13.17 -10.58 2.70
CA VAL A 119 -13.17 -11.44 1.51
C VAL A 119 -12.17 -12.58 1.67
N LEU A 120 -11.01 -12.30 2.30
CA LEU A 120 -10.01 -13.32 2.55
C LEU A 120 -10.55 -14.42 3.45
N ALA A 121 -11.22 -14.06 4.55
CA ALA A 121 -11.82 -15.01 5.49
C ALA A 121 -12.89 -15.88 4.82
N TYR A 122 -13.84 -15.24 4.12
CA TYR A 122 -14.90 -15.97 3.43
C TYR A 122 -14.35 -16.92 2.33
N SER A 123 -13.40 -16.43 1.54
CA SER A 123 -12.82 -17.22 0.45
C SER A 123 -11.96 -18.38 0.97
N SER A 124 -11.22 -18.20 2.08
CA SER A 124 -10.48 -19.30 2.68
C SER A 124 -11.38 -20.40 3.22
N ASP A 125 -12.48 -20.04 3.86
CA ASP A 125 -13.45 -21.02 4.41
C ASP A 125 -14.14 -21.78 3.29
N LEU A 126 -14.56 -21.07 2.23
CA LEU A 126 -15.12 -21.69 1.03
C LEU A 126 -14.11 -22.66 0.38
N GLY A 127 -12.85 -22.25 0.25
CA GLY A 127 -11.80 -23.12 -0.29
C GLY A 127 -11.60 -24.39 0.54
N LEU A 128 -11.62 -24.27 1.88
CA LEU A 128 -11.53 -25.43 2.77
C LEU A 128 -12.74 -26.36 2.71
N ALA A 129 -13.93 -25.81 2.45
CA ALA A 129 -15.14 -26.59 2.23
C ALA A 129 -15.11 -27.38 0.91
N LEU A 130 -14.46 -26.84 -0.12
CA LEU A 130 -14.37 -27.45 -1.45
C LEU A 130 -13.22 -28.47 -1.58
N LEU A 131 -12.13 -28.27 -0.85
CA LEU A 131 -10.95 -29.14 -0.95
C LEU A 131 -11.12 -30.43 -0.14
N PRO A 132 -10.71 -31.60 -0.63
CA PRO A 132 -10.78 -32.86 0.13
C PRO A 132 -9.76 -32.89 1.28
N GLN A 133 -10.11 -33.55 2.40
CA GLN A 133 -9.25 -33.67 3.60
C GLN A 133 -8.13 -34.71 3.45
N HIS A 134 -8.46 -35.86 2.86
CA HIS A 134 -7.56 -37.00 2.80
C HIS A 134 -6.81 -37.02 1.46
N LEU A 135 -5.60 -36.47 1.46
CA LEU A 135 -4.76 -36.37 0.28
C LEU A 135 -3.44 -37.09 0.49
N GLY A 136 -3.00 -37.83 -0.54
CA GLY A 136 -1.66 -38.41 -0.59
C GLY A 136 -0.58 -37.33 -0.66
N LEU A 137 0.65 -37.71 -0.31
CA LEU A 137 1.79 -36.79 -0.27
C LEU A 137 2.03 -36.02 -1.60
N PRO A 138 1.93 -36.64 -2.79
CA PRO A 138 2.08 -35.90 -4.06
C PRO A 138 1.02 -34.80 -4.25
N ALA A 139 -0.24 -35.10 -3.92
CA ALA A 139 -1.32 -34.12 -4.02
C ALA A 139 -1.11 -32.97 -3.02
N ARG A 140 -0.69 -33.26 -1.78
CA ARG A 140 -0.35 -32.26 -0.77
C ARG A 140 0.81 -31.37 -1.21
N ALA A 141 1.85 -31.95 -1.81
CA ALA A 141 2.97 -31.19 -2.37
C ALA A 141 2.52 -30.27 -3.52
N GLY A 142 1.67 -30.77 -4.42
CA GLY A 142 1.06 -29.98 -5.49
C GLY A 142 0.23 -28.81 -4.96
N LEU A 143 -0.60 -29.05 -3.93
CA LEU A 143 -1.38 -28.00 -3.27
C LEU A 143 -0.50 -26.95 -2.60
N LEU A 144 0.61 -27.36 -1.96
CA LEU A 144 1.55 -26.43 -1.34
C LEU A 144 2.18 -25.52 -2.40
N VAL A 145 2.77 -26.11 -3.45
CA VAL A 145 3.45 -25.35 -4.50
C VAL A 145 2.45 -24.45 -5.24
N GLY A 146 1.31 -25.00 -5.65
CA GLY A 146 0.23 -24.23 -6.29
C GLY A 146 -0.30 -23.12 -5.40
N GLY A 147 -0.49 -23.39 -4.10
CA GLY A 147 -0.91 -22.41 -3.10
C GLY A 147 0.09 -21.26 -2.94
N VAL A 148 1.39 -21.55 -2.84
CA VAL A 148 2.44 -20.51 -2.73
C VAL A 148 2.50 -19.64 -3.98
N LEU A 149 2.44 -20.25 -5.18
CA LEU A 149 2.43 -19.54 -6.45
C LEU A 149 1.19 -18.66 -6.58
N LEU A 150 0.01 -19.22 -6.30
CA LEU A 150 -1.25 -18.50 -6.32
C LEU A 150 -1.26 -17.37 -5.30
N ASN A 151 -0.65 -17.57 -4.13
CA ASN A 151 -0.53 -16.54 -3.10
C ASN A 151 0.27 -15.34 -3.61
N GLY A 152 1.46 -15.56 -4.16
CA GLY A 152 2.27 -14.48 -4.73
C GLY A 152 1.56 -13.72 -5.85
N LEU A 153 0.87 -14.44 -6.75
CA LEU A 153 0.05 -13.85 -7.80
C LEU A 153 -1.11 -13.02 -7.22
N SER A 154 -1.85 -13.57 -6.27
CA SER A 154 -3.01 -12.92 -5.66
C SER A 154 -2.64 -11.62 -4.95
N VAL A 155 -1.51 -11.60 -4.24
CA VAL A 155 -0.96 -10.40 -3.58
C VAL A 155 -0.64 -9.33 -4.63
N ALA A 156 0.02 -9.70 -5.72
CA ALA A 156 0.30 -8.78 -6.82
C ALA A 156 -0.98 -8.21 -7.47
N VAL A 157 -1.99 -9.06 -7.70
CA VAL A 157 -3.27 -8.66 -8.30
C VAL A 157 -3.99 -7.65 -7.39
N TYR A 158 -4.17 -7.96 -6.10
CA TYR A 158 -4.97 -7.12 -5.21
C TYR A 158 -4.20 -5.85 -4.78
N VAL A 159 -2.91 -5.95 -4.44
CA VAL A 159 -2.08 -4.77 -4.11
C VAL A 159 -1.95 -3.86 -5.32
N GLY A 160 -1.85 -4.46 -6.51
CA GLY A 160 -1.82 -3.76 -7.80
C GLY A 160 -3.08 -2.92 -8.08
N ALA A 161 -4.22 -3.23 -7.45
CA ALA A 161 -5.44 -2.43 -7.55
C ALA A 161 -5.35 -1.10 -6.77
N ARG A 162 -4.36 -0.93 -5.88
CA ARG A 162 -4.07 0.32 -5.15
C ARG A 162 -5.23 0.89 -4.32
N PHE A 163 -6.13 0.04 -3.83
CA PHE A 163 -7.19 0.43 -2.88
C PHE A 163 -6.77 0.36 -1.41
N GLY A 164 -5.51 0.00 -1.18
CA GLY A 164 -4.90 -0.16 0.13
C GLY A 164 -4.69 -1.61 0.50
N PRO A 165 -3.50 -1.94 1.05
CA PRO A 165 -3.14 -3.31 1.39
C PRO A 165 -3.87 -3.80 2.64
N GLY A 166 -3.90 -5.13 2.83
CA GLY A 166 -4.27 -5.73 4.12
C GLY A 166 -3.23 -5.42 5.22
N PRO A 167 -3.53 -5.63 6.51
CA PRO A 167 -2.67 -5.21 7.63
C PRO A 167 -1.19 -5.62 7.50
N ARG A 168 -0.95 -6.93 7.28
CA ARG A 168 0.39 -7.50 7.09
C ARG A 168 1.07 -6.93 5.84
N ASP A 169 0.34 -6.90 4.73
CA ASP A 169 0.89 -6.47 3.45
C ASP A 169 1.13 -4.95 3.42
N GLY A 170 0.42 -4.18 4.24
CA GLY A 170 0.67 -2.75 4.44
C GLY A 170 1.92 -2.49 5.26
N LEU A 171 2.22 -3.32 6.27
CA LEU A 171 3.51 -3.28 6.94
C LEU A 171 4.65 -3.47 5.93
N ILE A 172 4.51 -4.45 5.02
CA ILE A 172 5.54 -4.77 4.02
C ILE A 172 5.66 -3.68 2.94
N THR A 173 4.55 -3.28 2.33
CA THR A 173 4.55 -2.24 1.28
C THR A 173 4.93 -0.88 1.83
N GLY A 174 4.55 -0.58 3.07
CA GLY A 174 4.96 0.61 3.79
C GLY A 174 6.44 0.60 4.10
N ALA A 175 6.96 -0.49 4.65
CA ALA A 175 8.38 -0.58 5.00
C ALA A 175 9.25 -0.51 3.74
N SER A 176 8.82 -1.11 2.63
CA SER A 176 9.45 -0.96 1.32
C SER A 176 9.46 0.50 0.86
N THR A 177 8.36 1.22 1.00
CA THR A 177 8.26 2.64 0.63
C THR A 177 9.14 3.53 1.53
N ALA A 178 9.12 3.29 2.84
CA ALA A 178 9.87 4.09 3.82
C ALA A 178 11.39 3.86 3.74
N THR A 179 11.82 2.64 3.41
CA THR A 179 13.26 2.29 3.32
C THR A 179 13.84 2.38 1.91
N GLY A 180 13.00 2.53 0.88
CA GLY A 180 13.41 2.47 -0.53
C GLY A 180 13.91 1.09 -0.99
N ARG A 181 13.77 0.05 -0.15
CA ARG A 181 14.19 -1.31 -0.49
C ARG A 181 13.12 -2.06 -1.28
N SER A 182 13.55 -3.07 -2.03
CA SER A 182 12.65 -3.87 -2.87
C SER A 182 11.59 -4.62 -2.05
N LEU A 183 10.39 -4.77 -2.64
CA LEU A 183 9.28 -5.45 -1.99
C LEU A 183 9.61 -6.91 -1.65
N ARG A 184 10.34 -7.60 -2.54
CA ARG A 184 10.88 -8.94 -2.30
C ARG A 184 11.70 -8.98 -1.01
N LEU A 185 12.69 -8.09 -0.90
CA LEU A 185 13.62 -8.13 0.23
C LEU A 185 12.90 -7.83 1.53
N VAL A 186 12.06 -6.79 1.58
CA VAL A 186 11.29 -6.46 2.78
C VAL A 186 10.34 -7.59 3.15
N ARG A 187 9.61 -8.17 2.18
CA ARG A 187 8.72 -9.31 2.44
C ARG A 187 9.50 -10.47 3.03
N THR A 188 10.56 -10.92 2.36
CA THR A 188 11.35 -12.07 2.80
C THR A 188 11.98 -11.83 4.17
N LEU A 189 12.53 -10.65 4.45
CA LEU A 189 13.07 -10.34 5.78
C LEU A 189 12.00 -10.39 6.87
N VAL A 190 10.81 -9.83 6.62
CA VAL A 190 9.71 -9.89 7.58
C VAL A 190 9.27 -11.33 7.81
N GLU A 191 9.07 -12.12 6.74
CA GLU A 191 8.69 -13.53 6.87
C GLU A 191 9.73 -14.34 7.64
N LEU A 192 11.01 -14.17 7.33
CA LEU A 192 12.10 -14.88 7.99
C LEU A 192 12.27 -14.45 9.45
N THR A 193 12.08 -13.16 9.76
CA THR A 193 12.15 -12.66 11.14
C THR A 193 11.00 -13.24 11.97
N VAL A 194 9.77 -13.18 11.46
CA VAL A 194 8.58 -13.73 12.12
C VAL A 194 8.72 -15.24 12.30
N LEU A 195 9.20 -15.94 11.28
CA LEU A 195 9.48 -17.38 11.35
C LEU A 195 10.53 -17.70 12.42
N ALA A 196 11.66 -16.98 12.42
CA ALA A 196 12.74 -17.22 13.37
C ALA A 196 12.27 -16.98 14.81
N VAL A 197 11.55 -15.87 15.06
CA VAL A 197 10.99 -15.58 16.39
C VAL A 197 9.98 -16.64 16.80
N GLY A 198 9.04 -17.00 15.92
CA GLY A 198 8.04 -18.03 16.22
C GLY A 198 8.68 -19.39 16.51
N TRP A 199 9.69 -19.78 15.74
CA TRP A 199 10.41 -21.02 15.94
C TRP A 199 11.16 -21.06 17.26
N LEU A 200 11.86 -19.97 17.62
CA LEU A 200 12.55 -19.84 18.90
C LEU A 200 11.58 -19.89 20.10
N LEU A 201 10.35 -19.41 19.91
CA LEU A 201 9.31 -19.50 20.94
C LEU A 201 8.72 -20.91 21.07
N GLY A 202 8.94 -21.79 20.08
CA GLY A 202 8.52 -23.19 20.06
C GLY A 202 7.37 -23.50 19.10
N GLY A 203 7.11 -22.64 18.11
CA GLY A 203 6.13 -22.92 17.05
C GLY A 203 6.63 -23.96 16.04
N THR A 204 5.70 -24.66 15.38
CA THR A 204 6.02 -25.76 14.47
C THR A 204 6.47 -25.26 13.11
N VAL A 205 7.67 -25.68 12.67
CA VAL A 205 8.21 -25.34 11.35
C VAL A 205 8.19 -26.57 10.43
N GLY A 206 7.54 -26.44 9.28
CA GLY A 206 7.54 -27.47 8.23
C GLY A 206 8.25 -27.01 6.96
N VAL A 207 8.44 -27.95 6.02
CA VAL A 207 9.03 -27.66 4.70
C VAL A 207 8.23 -26.59 3.95
N GLY A 208 6.90 -26.62 4.06
CA GLY A 208 6.02 -25.62 3.45
C GLY A 208 6.19 -24.23 4.06
N THR A 209 6.53 -24.14 5.35
CA THR A 209 6.79 -22.87 6.03
C THR A 209 8.02 -22.18 5.48
N VAL A 210 9.12 -22.93 5.34
CA VAL A 210 10.39 -22.43 4.81
C VAL A 210 10.24 -22.05 3.33
N LEU A 211 9.59 -22.91 2.55
CA LEU A 211 9.29 -22.63 1.15
C LEU A 211 8.50 -21.33 1.00
N TYR A 212 7.43 -21.16 1.79
CA TYR A 212 6.60 -19.97 1.75
C TYR A 212 7.41 -18.72 2.11
N ALA A 213 8.17 -18.74 3.21
CA ALA A 213 8.94 -17.59 3.69
C ALA A 213 9.97 -17.10 2.66
N LEU A 214 10.60 -18.03 1.94
CA LEU A 214 11.60 -17.71 0.91
C LEU A 214 10.96 -17.30 -0.42
N ALA A 215 9.84 -17.92 -0.81
CA ALA A 215 9.27 -17.76 -2.15
C ALA A 215 8.26 -16.63 -2.28
N VAL A 216 7.46 -16.33 -1.24
CA VAL A 216 6.34 -15.38 -1.38
C VAL A 216 6.78 -13.97 -1.77
N GLY A 217 7.91 -13.49 -1.24
CA GLY A 217 8.50 -12.19 -1.57
C GLY A 217 8.91 -12.08 -3.04
N PRO A 218 9.81 -12.96 -3.54
CA PRO A 218 10.19 -13.00 -4.94
C PRO A 218 9.00 -13.14 -5.90
N LEU A 219 8.06 -14.04 -5.59
CA LEU A 219 6.87 -14.28 -6.42
C LEU A 219 5.99 -13.03 -6.50
N THR A 220 5.70 -12.41 -5.36
CA THR A 220 4.90 -11.18 -5.33
C THR A 220 5.56 -10.10 -6.18
N GLN A 221 6.87 -9.86 -6.00
CA GLN A 221 7.58 -8.87 -6.79
C GLN A 221 7.61 -9.20 -8.29
N PHE A 222 7.68 -10.48 -8.65
CA PHE A 222 7.68 -10.92 -10.05
C PHE A 222 6.34 -10.64 -10.74
N PHE A 223 5.21 -10.94 -10.08
CA PHE A 223 3.87 -10.72 -10.66
C PHE A 223 3.42 -9.25 -10.61
N LEU A 224 3.90 -8.47 -9.63
CA LEU A 224 3.43 -7.11 -9.38
C LEU A 224 3.47 -6.17 -10.61
N PRO A 225 4.53 -6.12 -11.45
CA PRO A 225 4.59 -5.25 -12.61
C PRO A 225 3.46 -5.48 -13.64
N TRP A 226 2.89 -6.68 -13.69
CA TRP A 226 1.82 -7.03 -14.64
C TRP A 226 0.45 -6.54 -14.20
N PHE A 227 0.24 -6.40 -12.88
CA PHE A 227 -1.07 -6.07 -12.32
C PHE A 227 -1.13 -4.68 -11.69
N VAL A 228 0.00 -4.00 -11.49
CA VAL A 228 -0.01 -2.65 -10.94
C VAL A 228 -0.75 -1.69 -11.87
N TYR A 229 -1.80 -1.10 -11.33
CA TYR A 229 -2.50 -0.01 -11.95
C TYR A 229 -1.63 1.26 -11.96
N ARG A 230 -1.21 1.66 -13.16
CA ARG A 230 -0.53 2.94 -13.41
C ARG A 230 -1.59 3.99 -13.71
N SER A 231 -1.82 4.88 -12.75
CA SER A 231 -2.63 6.09 -12.93
C SER A 231 -2.03 6.92 -14.06
N GLY A 232 -2.83 7.25 -15.08
CA GLY A 232 -2.42 7.97 -16.28
C GLY A 232 -2.04 9.45 -16.06
N THR A 233 -2.02 9.93 -14.82
CA THR A 233 -1.60 11.29 -14.46
C THR A 233 -0.08 11.37 -14.32
N GLY A 234 0.62 11.14 -15.42
CA GLY A 234 1.98 11.62 -15.67
C GLY A 234 1.95 12.33 -17.01
N CYS A 235 2.12 13.65 -17.01
CA CYS A 235 2.08 14.56 -18.17
C CYS A 235 0.71 14.84 -18.81
N GLY A 236 0.00 15.78 -18.19
CA GLY A 236 -0.94 16.67 -18.87
C GLY A 236 -0.80 18.06 -18.26
N GLY A 237 0.22 18.81 -18.68
CA GLY A 237 0.32 20.24 -18.42
C GLY A 237 -0.83 20.97 -19.13
N ARG A 238 -2.05 20.84 -18.61
CA ARG A 238 -3.09 21.84 -18.81
C ARG A 238 -2.91 22.82 -17.68
N GLY A 239 -2.36 23.97 -18.02
CA GLY A 239 -2.37 25.12 -17.14
C GLY A 239 -3.78 25.30 -16.61
N VAL A 240 -3.93 25.19 -15.30
CA VAL A 240 -5.03 25.84 -14.60
C VAL A 240 -4.74 27.33 -14.72
N ARG A 241 -5.12 27.90 -15.87
CA ARG A 241 -5.40 29.33 -16.00
C ARG A 241 -6.50 29.63 -14.99
N GLY A 242 -6.30 30.72 -14.25
CA GLY A 242 -7.10 31.10 -13.11
C GLY A 242 -8.60 31.07 -13.37
N GLY A 243 -9.31 30.50 -12.40
CA GLY A 243 -10.71 30.78 -12.12
C GLY A 243 -10.75 31.37 -10.72
N GLY A 244 -10.54 32.68 -10.61
CA GLY A 244 -10.87 33.41 -9.39
C GLY A 244 -12.38 33.27 -9.16
N CYS A 245 -12.77 32.69 -8.03
CA CYS A 245 -14.11 32.87 -7.50
C CYS A 245 -14.13 34.24 -6.81
N GLY A 246 -14.32 35.27 -7.64
CA GLY A 246 -14.63 36.64 -7.24
C GLY A 246 -15.86 37.09 -8.03
N GLY A 247 -16.96 37.30 -7.31
CA GLY A 247 -18.25 37.74 -7.80
C GLY A 247 -19.29 37.23 -6.81
N GLY A 248 -19.83 38.01 -5.89
CA GLY A 248 -20.04 39.45 -5.88
C GLY A 248 -21.47 39.64 -5.41
N SER A 249 -21.66 39.90 -4.12
CA SER A 249 -22.88 40.54 -3.64
C SER A 249 -22.46 41.77 -2.86
N SER A 250 -22.64 42.90 -3.52
CA SER A 250 -22.54 44.25 -3.01
C SER A 250 -23.74 44.54 -2.08
N ALA A 251 -23.44 44.85 -0.83
CA ALA A 251 -24.22 45.77 0.00
C ALA A 251 -23.19 46.54 0.84
N SER A 252 -22.74 47.69 0.32
CA SER A 252 -23.27 49.02 0.67
C SER A 252 -22.86 49.48 2.07
N SER A 253 -21.76 50.24 2.09
CA SER A 253 -21.60 51.54 2.77
C SER A 253 -22.03 51.66 4.24
N ALA A 254 -21.05 51.67 5.15
CA ALA A 254 -20.93 52.71 6.19
C ALA A 254 -19.59 52.60 6.96
N ALA A 255 -18.79 53.65 6.91
CA ALA A 255 -17.76 54.00 7.90
C ALA A 255 -17.70 55.54 7.95
N PRO A 256 -17.10 56.18 8.98
CA PRO A 256 -17.03 55.83 10.40
C PRO A 256 -17.59 56.96 11.29
N GLY A 257 -18.17 56.61 12.44
CA GLY A 257 -18.55 57.57 13.46
C GLY A 257 -17.33 58.06 14.24
N HIS A 258 -17.12 59.37 14.19
CA HIS A 258 -16.30 60.15 15.14
C HIS A 258 -16.70 59.81 16.58
N ALA A 259 -15.75 59.33 17.39
CA ALA A 259 -15.89 59.31 18.84
C ALA A 259 -14.66 59.98 19.47
N LEU A 260 -14.90 61.16 20.02
CA LEU A 260 -13.94 62.01 20.70
C LEU A 260 -13.37 61.31 21.93
N LYS A 261 -12.04 61.41 22.03
CA LYS A 261 -11.22 61.24 23.21
C LYS A 261 -11.53 62.36 24.21
N SER A 262 -12.11 62.02 25.36
CA SER A 262 -12.06 62.87 26.56
C SER A 262 -11.47 62.05 27.71
N ARG A 263 -10.29 62.48 28.15
CA ARG A 263 -9.65 62.05 29.40
C ARG A 263 -10.26 62.87 30.55
N PRO A 264 -10.46 62.30 31.74
CA PRO A 264 -10.65 63.10 32.95
C PRO A 264 -9.29 63.53 33.51
N ASP A 265 -9.10 64.85 33.64
CA ASP A 265 -8.08 65.42 34.52
C ASP A 265 -8.51 65.26 35.99
N GLY A 266 -7.53 65.01 36.85
CA GLY A 266 -7.70 64.66 38.24
C GLY A 266 -8.13 65.80 39.15
N MET A 267 -8.71 65.39 40.29
CA MET A 267 -8.66 66.13 41.55
C MET A 267 -7.28 65.94 42.19
N LEU A 268 -6.77 67.06 42.74
CA LEU A 268 -5.56 67.26 43.56
C LEU A 268 -4.25 67.51 42.80
#